data_AF-X1EH25-F1
#
_entry.id   AF-X1EH25-F1
#
_cell.length_a   1.000
_cell.length_b   1.000
_cell.length_c   1.000
_cell.angle_alpha   90.00
_cell.angle_beta   90.00
_cell.angle_gamma   90.00
#
_symmetry.space_group_name_H-M   'P 1'
#
loop_
_entity.id
_entity.type
_entity.pdbx_description
1 polymer ?
#
loop_
_entity_poly.entity_id
_entity_poly.type
_entity_poly.pdbx_seq_one_letter_code
_entity_poly.pdbx_strand_id
1 'polypeptide(L)'
;MNLTELVQSSGWKNFMSKLYGIGASVVIVGALFKIQHYALAGTLLMVGLLTEALIFFFSAFEPLHEEVDWTLVYPELAGMQDDEELDQIPTSV
;
A
#
# COMPACT_ATOMS: atom_id res chain seq x y z
N MET A 1 -19.76 -0.79 18.35
CA MET A 1 -18.91 -1.34 17.28
C MET A 1 -17.75 -0.37 17.12
N ASN A 2 -16.55 -0.77 17.53
CA ASN A 2 -15.37 0.11 17.50
C ASN A 2 -14.87 0.24 16.05
N LEU A 3 -14.35 1.41 15.65
CA LEU A 3 -13.82 1.64 14.29
C LEU A 3 -12.74 0.61 13.90
N THR A 4 -11.94 0.21 14.88
CA THR A 4 -10.85 -0.77 14.74
C THR A 4 -11.35 -2.16 14.33
N GLU A 5 -12.50 -2.60 14.87
CA GLU A 5 -13.07 -3.91 14.53
C GLU A 5 -13.60 -3.95 13.10
N LEU A 6 -14.06 -2.81 12.57
CA LEU A 6 -14.61 -2.71 11.22
C LEU A 6 -13.52 -2.87 10.15
N VAL A 7 -12.37 -2.21 10.35
CA VAL A 7 -11.19 -2.28 9.48
C VAL A 7 -10.44 -3.61 9.59
N GLN A 8 -10.49 -4.27 10.76
CA GLN A 8 -9.86 -5.58 10.95
C GLN A 8 -10.69 -6.75 10.40
N SER A 9 -11.93 -6.51 9.98
CA SER A 9 -12.80 -7.56 9.46
C SER A 9 -12.21 -8.21 8.19
N SER A 10 -12.37 -9.54 8.07
CA SER A 10 -11.90 -10.30 6.89
C SER A 10 -12.53 -9.81 5.59
N GLY A 11 -13.71 -9.19 5.67
CA GLY A 11 -14.37 -8.54 4.54
C GLY A 11 -13.65 -7.27 4.09
N TRP A 12 -13.20 -6.43 5.03
CA TRP A 12 -12.46 -5.20 4.74
C TRP A 12 -11.11 -5.48 4.07
N LYS A 13 -10.32 -6.42 4.60
CA LYS A 13 -9.04 -6.84 4.01
C LYS A 13 -9.20 -7.35 2.57
N ASN A 14 -10.19 -8.21 2.32
CA ASN A 14 -10.48 -8.72 0.98
C ASN A 14 -10.97 -7.63 0.02
N PHE A 15 -11.74 -6.66 0.52
CA PHE A 15 -12.17 -5.51 -0.26
C PHE A 15 -10.99 -4.63 -0.66
N MET A 16 -10.11 -4.28 0.29
CA MET A 16 -8.92 -3.47 0.03
C MET A 16 -7.98 -4.15 -0.97
N SER A 17 -7.71 -5.45 -0.83
CA SER A 17 -6.92 -6.22 -1.81
C SER A 17 -7.45 -6.09 -3.25
N LYS A 18 -8.78 -6.15 -3.43
CA LYS A 18 -9.41 -5.94 -4.75
C LYS A 18 -9.35 -4.48 -5.18
N LEU A 19 -9.51 -3.54 -4.25
CA LEU A 19 -9.45 -2.11 -4.53
C LEU A 19 -8.06 -1.69 -5.04
N TYR A 20 -6.98 -2.19 -4.43
CA TYR A 20 -5.61 -1.97 -4.91
C TYR A 20 -5.44 -2.48 -6.35
N GLY A 21 -5.86 -3.72 -6.65
CA GLY A 21 -5.73 -4.29 -7.99
C GLY A 21 -6.54 -3.55 -9.05
N ILE A 22 -7.78 -3.18 -8.73
CA ILE A 22 -8.65 -2.42 -9.64
C ILE A 22 -8.09 -1.01 -9.85
N GLY A 23 -7.67 -0.33 -8.79
CA GLY A 23 -7.12 1.01 -8.86
C GLY A 23 -5.84 1.09 -9.68
N ALA A 24 -4.90 0.19 -9.41
CA ALA A 24 -3.65 0.10 -10.17
C ALA A 24 -3.90 -0.08 -11.67
N SER A 25 -4.92 -0.86 -12.05
CA SER A 25 -5.28 -1.04 -13.46
C SER A 25 -5.73 0.28 -14.14
N VAL A 26 -6.51 1.11 -13.44
CA VAL A 26 -6.98 2.41 -13.95
C VAL A 26 -5.79 3.35 -14.17
N VAL A 27 -4.82 3.33 -13.26
CA VAL A 27 -3.61 4.15 -13.32
C VAL A 27 -2.72 3.76 -14.49
N ILE A 28 -2.51 2.45 -14.66
CA ILE A 28 -1.73 1.90 -15.77
C ILE A 28 -2.36 2.29 -17.11
N VAL A 29 -3.69 2.23 -17.22
CA VAL A 29 -4.40 2.67 -18.44
C VAL A 29 -4.21 4.17 -18.68
N GLY A 30 -4.32 5.00 -17.64
CA GLY A 30 -4.06 6.44 -17.73
C GLY A 30 -2.62 6.77 -18.17
N ALA A 31 -1.64 6.07 -17.61
CA ALA A 31 -0.23 6.20 -17.97
C ALA A 31 0.03 5.75 -19.41
N LEU A 32 -0.57 4.64 -19.85
CA LEU A 32 -0.48 4.15 -21.23
C LEU A 32 -0.99 5.20 -22.22
N PHE A 33 -2.14 5.82 -21.95
CA PHE A 33 -2.69 6.87 -22.81
C PHE A 33 -1.76 8.08 -22.88
N LYS A 34 -1.12 8.44 -21.77
CA LYS A 34 -0.11 9.52 -21.72
C LYS A 34 1.10 9.20 -22.59
N ILE A 35 1.64 8.00 -22.50
CA ILE A 35 2.79 7.57 -23.31
C ILE A 35 2.43 7.54 -24.79
N GLN A 36 1.22 7.08 -25.12
CA GLN A 36 0.81 6.92 -26.51
C GLN A 36 0.26 8.21 -27.15
N HIS A 37 0.16 9.32 -26.39
CA HIS A 37 -0.28 10.64 -26.87
C HIS A 37 -1.71 10.62 -27.43
N TYR A 38 -2.57 9.75 -26.92
CA TYR A 38 -3.96 9.70 -27.32
C TYR A 38 -4.73 10.94 -26.84
N ALA A 39 -5.85 11.25 -27.51
CA ALA A 39 -6.76 12.29 -27.05
C ALA A 39 -7.22 11.99 -25.61
N LEU A 40 -7.40 13.05 -24.79
CA LEU A 40 -7.77 12.96 -23.37
C LEU A 40 -6.73 12.30 -22.45
N ALA A 41 -5.52 12.01 -22.93
CA ALA A 41 -4.49 11.35 -22.12
C ALA A 41 -4.17 12.07 -20.79
N GLY A 42 -4.16 13.41 -20.79
CA GLY A 42 -3.96 14.17 -19.55
C GLY A 42 -5.09 13.96 -18.54
N THR A 43 -6.34 13.92 -19.00
CA THR A 43 -7.52 13.71 -18.15
C THR A 43 -7.56 12.29 -17.60
N LEU A 44 -7.29 11.27 -18.42
CA LEU A 44 -7.25 9.88 -17.95
C LEU A 44 -6.11 9.63 -16.96
N LEU A 45 -4.94 10.22 -17.20
CA LEU A 45 -3.83 10.15 -16.24
C LEU A 45 -4.19 10.83 -14.92
N MET A 46 -4.84 11.99 -14.96
CA MET A 46 -5.30 12.69 -13.75
C MET A 46 -6.28 11.83 -12.94
N VAL A 47 -7.24 11.18 -13.60
CA VAL A 47 -8.20 10.27 -12.94
C VAL A 47 -7.48 9.06 -12.33
N GLY A 48 -6.52 8.48 -13.06
CA GLY A 48 -5.67 7.40 -12.53
C GLY A 48 -4.92 7.82 -11.28
N LEU A 49 -4.19 8.94 -11.32
CA LEU A 49 -3.42 9.43 -10.17
C LEU A 49 -4.31 9.83 -8.98
N LEU A 50 -5.51 10.38 -9.22
CA LEU A 50 -6.49 10.61 -8.15
C LEU A 50 -6.99 9.31 -7.54
N THR A 51 -7.13 8.25 -8.34
CA THR A 51 -7.50 6.92 -7.85
C THR A 51 -6.42 6.38 -6.90
N GLU A 52 -5.14 6.49 -7.26
CA GLU A 52 -4.02 6.13 -6.36
C GLU A 52 -4.02 6.96 -5.09
N ALA A 53 -4.22 8.27 -5.19
CA ALA A 53 -4.25 9.14 -4.02
C ALA A 53 -5.32 8.72 -3.01
N LEU A 54 -6.51 8.29 -3.47
CA LEU A 54 -7.55 7.77 -2.61
C LEU A 54 -7.18 6.41 -1.99
N ILE A 55 -6.58 5.52 -2.78
CA ILE A 55 -6.18 4.19 -2.31
C ILE A 55 -5.09 4.30 -1.23
N PHE A 56 -4.06 5.12 -1.46
CA PHE A 56 -3.03 5.40 -0.45
C PHE A 56 -3.60 6.09 0.80
N PHE A 57 -4.60 6.95 0.63
CA PHE A 57 -5.27 7.54 1.79
C PHE A 57 -5.96 6.46 2.65
N PHE A 58 -6.66 5.51 2.02
CA PHE A 58 -7.30 4.42 2.76
C PHE A 58 -6.31 3.39 3.30
N SER A 59 -5.15 3.20 2.65
CA SER A 59 -4.10 2.29 3.13
C SER A 59 -3.52 2.73 4.46
N ALA A 60 -3.51 4.04 4.77
CA ALA A 60 -3.06 4.57 6.05
C ALA A 60 -3.90 4.10 7.25
N PHE A 61 -5.11 3.57 7.00
CA PHE A 61 -5.97 3.02 8.03
C PHE A 61 -5.86 1.50 8.15
N GLU A 62 -5.13 0.80 7.27
CA GLU A 62 -4.91 -0.64 7.42
C GLU A 62 -3.97 -0.93 8.59
N PRO A 63 -4.26 -1.96 9.41
CA PRO A 63 -3.35 -2.38 10.47
C PRO A 63 -2.03 -2.83 9.84
N LEU A 64 -0.91 -2.52 10.51
CA LEU A 64 0.42 -2.97 10.11
C LEU A 64 0.37 -4.50 9.92
N HIS A 65 0.77 -4.99 8.75
CA HIS A 65 0.82 -6.43 8.51
C HIS A 65 1.80 -7.02 9.53
N GLU A 66 1.32 -7.91 10.41
CA GLU A 66 2.20 -8.66 11.29
C GLU A 66 3.14 -9.49 10.41
N GLU A 67 4.43 -9.21 10.50
CA GLU A 67 5.44 -9.96 9.79
C GLU A 67 5.40 -11.41 10.29
N VAL A 68 5.40 -12.34 9.33
CA VAL A 68 5.39 -13.77 9.65
C VAL A 68 6.70 -14.10 10.38
N ASP A 69 6.60 -14.63 11.59
CA ASP A 69 7.77 -15.05 12.36
C ASP A 69 8.44 -16.27 11.70
N TRP A 70 9.44 -15.99 10.85
CA TRP A 70 10.19 -17.00 10.11
C TRP A 70 11.04 -17.91 11.01
N THR A 71 11.22 -17.53 12.29
CA THR A 71 11.97 -18.33 13.26
C THR A 71 11.25 -19.61 13.65
N LEU A 72 9.92 -19.68 13.45
CA LEU A 72 9.13 -20.90 13.61
C LEU A 72 9.50 -22.01 12.61
N VAL A 73 9.95 -21.63 11.40
CA VAL A 73 10.31 -22.58 10.34
C VAL A 73 11.82 -22.72 10.21
N TYR A 74 12.56 -21.63 10.43
CA TYR A 74 14.01 -21.56 10.40
C TYR A 74 14.51 -21.02 11.73
N PRO A 75 14.67 -21.87 12.76
CA PRO A 75 15.12 -21.45 14.08
C PRO A 75 16.53 -20.82 14.07
N GLU A 76 17.28 -21.00 12.99
CA GLU A 76 18.56 -20.31 12.72
C GLU A 76 18.43 -18.79 12.51
N LEU A 77 17.24 -18.27 12.23
CA LEU A 77 16.94 -16.84 12.16
C LEU A 77 16.51 -16.25 13.51
N ALA A 78 16.36 -17.09 14.54
CA ALA A 78 15.99 -16.64 15.88
C ALA A 78 17.10 -15.75 16.47
N GLY A 79 16.77 -14.48 16.72
CA GLY A 79 17.70 -13.48 17.25
C GLY A 79 18.28 -12.53 16.21
N MET A 80 17.93 -12.67 14.93
CA MET A 80 18.13 -11.66 13.90
C MET A 80 16.81 -10.88 13.74
N GLN A 81 16.40 -10.16 14.78
CA GLN A 81 15.31 -9.19 14.62
C GLN A 81 15.93 -7.99 13.90
N ASP A 82 15.39 -7.64 12.74
CA ASP A 82 15.84 -6.47 12.00
C ASP A 82 15.71 -5.25 12.92
N ASP A 83 16.86 -4.77 13.36
CA ASP A 83 17.01 -3.47 13.99
C ASP A 83 16.61 -2.42 12.95
N GLU A 84 15.31 -2.13 12.80
CA GLU A 84 14.84 -0.88 12.22
C GLU A 84 15.13 0.28 13.19
N GLU A 85 16.41 0.50 13.47
CA GLU A 85 16.96 1.72 14.10
C GLU A 85 17.66 2.60 13.05
N LEU A 86 17.08 2.72 11.84
CA LEU A 86 17.56 3.64 10.80
C LEU A 86 16.85 5.00 10.79
N ASP A 87 16.23 5.41 11.91
CA ASP A 87 15.59 6.75 12.06
C ASP A 87 16.19 7.62 13.19
N GLN A 88 17.45 7.38 13.56
CA GLN A 88 18.23 8.35 14.36
C GLN A 88 19.54 8.73 13.65
N ILE A 89 19.43 9.52 12.57
CA ILE A 89 20.50 10.46 12.22
C ILE A 89 20.24 11.74 13.04
N PRO A 90 20.93 11.99 14.17
CA PRO A 90 20.85 13.28 14.82
C PRO A 90 21.45 14.34 13.88
N THR A 91 20.59 15.17 13.30
CA THR A 91 21.01 16.47 12.76
C THR A 91 21.45 17.35 13.92
N SER A 92 22.71 17.26 14.32
CA SER A 92 23.34 18.29 15.14
C SER A 92 24.85 18.34 14.93
N VAL A 93 25.24 19.44 14.27
CA VAL A 93 26.58 20.06 14.10
C VAL A 93 27.42 19.58 12.92
#